data_AF-A0A6W0A697-F1
#
_entry.id   AF-A0A6W0A697-F1
#
_cell.length_a   1.000
_cell.length_b   1.000
_cell.length_c   1.000
_cell.angle_alpha   90.00
_cell.angle_beta   90.00
_cell.angle_gamma   90.00
#
_symmetry.space_group_name_H-M   'P 1'
#
loop_
_entity.id
_entity.type
_entity.pdbx_description
1 polymer ?
#
loop_
_entity_poly.entity_id
_entity_poly.type
_entity_poly.pdbx_seq_one_letter_code
_entity_poly.pdbx_strand_id
1 'polypeptide(L)'
;NIAAYFREVRKKYHAFEGQLKGYDSRILVAQVPGGMLTNLESQLKQQNAADKLDQVLAEIPRVREDLGFIPLVTPTSQIVGTQAVLNVLTGERYKTIAKETAGILKGEYGHTPVPVNAALQARVLEGAAPVTCRPADLLKPELAELEADVRRQAQEKGIQLAGNAIDDVLTVALFPQIGLKFLENRHNPAAFEPLPQAEAAQPVAKAEKPAASGVYTVEVEGKAFVVKVSDGGDISQLTAATPSSAPVQAAAPAGAGTP
;
A
#
# COMPACT_ATOMS: atom_id res chain seq x y z
N ASN A 1 -13.37 10.72 -32.10
CA ASN A 1 -13.92 10.86 -30.72
C ASN A 1 -12.80 10.56 -29.73
N ILE A 2 -12.32 11.57 -29.00
CA ILE A 2 -11.19 11.43 -28.05
C ILE A 2 -11.49 10.39 -26.96
N ALA A 3 -12.74 10.30 -26.49
CA ALA A 3 -13.13 9.32 -25.48
C ALA A 3 -12.99 7.87 -25.97
N ALA A 4 -13.25 7.60 -27.26
CA ALA A 4 -13.08 6.27 -27.83
C ALA A 4 -11.59 5.84 -27.84
N TYR A 5 -10.68 6.76 -28.14
CA TYR A 5 -9.24 6.51 -28.08
C TYR A 5 -8.78 6.14 -26.66
N PHE A 6 -9.18 6.93 -25.65
CA PHE A 6 -8.77 6.65 -24.26
C PHE A 6 -9.39 5.39 -23.67
N ARG A 7 -10.54 4.90 -24.18
CA ARG A 7 -11.07 3.58 -23.80
C ARG A 7 -10.13 2.45 -24.20
N GLU A 8 -9.50 2.53 -25.38
CA GLU A 8 -8.52 1.53 -25.80
C GLU A 8 -7.20 1.67 -25.04
N VAL A 9 -6.77 2.90 -24.73
CA VAL A 9 -5.59 3.13 -23.87
C VAL A 9 -5.79 2.54 -22.48
N ARG A 10 -6.96 2.77 -21.85
CA ARG A 10 -7.29 2.29 -20.49
C ARG A 10 -7.15 0.77 -20.34
N LYS A 11 -7.52 -0.01 -21.36
CA LYS A 11 -7.37 -1.48 -21.34
C LYS A 11 -5.94 -1.95 -21.08
N LYS A 12 -4.93 -1.16 -21.46
CA LYS A 12 -3.52 -1.45 -21.20
C LYS A 12 -3.13 -1.37 -19.73
N TYR A 13 -3.92 -0.67 -18.91
CA TYR A 13 -3.66 -0.40 -17.50
C TYR A 13 -4.55 -1.25 -16.57
N HIS A 14 -5.08 -2.38 -17.05
CA HIS A 14 -5.99 -3.27 -16.31
C HIS A 14 -5.48 -3.66 -14.91
N ALA A 15 -4.16 -3.84 -14.74
CA ALA A 15 -3.53 -4.17 -13.47
C ALA A 15 -3.69 -3.08 -12.38
N PHE A 16 -4.01 -1.84 -12.77
CA PHE A 16 -4.16 -0.69 -11.87
C PHE A 16 -5.63 -0.28 -11.65
N GLU A 17 -6.58 -1.03 -12.21
CA GLU A 17 -8.01 -0.74 -12.04
C GLU A 17 -8.46 -1.03 -10.58
N GLY A 18 -9.07 -0.04 -9.96
CA GLY A 18 -9.67 -0.18 -8.63
C GLY A 18 -10.93 -1.06 -8.65
N GLN A 19 -11.29 -1.63 -7.50
CA GLN A 19 -12.49 -2.47 -7.37
C GLN A 19 -13.79 -1.66 -7.27
N LEU A 20 -13.69 -0.33 -7.18
CA LEU A 20 -14.82 0.55 -6.94
C LEU A 20 -15.72 0.63 -8.19
N LYS A 21 -16.83 -0.10 -8.13
CA LYS A 21 -17.86 -0.12 -9.18
C LYS A 21 -19.06 0.71 -8.73
N GLY A 22 -19.30 1.84 -9.40
CA GLY A 22 -20.51 2.66 -9.20
C GLY A 22 -20.29 3.88 -8.31
N TYR A 23 -21.36 4.30 -7.63
CA TYR A 23 -21.40 5.50 -6.78
C TYR A 23 -21.34 5.10 -5.31
N ASP A 24 -20.48 5.74 -4.52
CA ASP A 24 -20.40 5.53 -3.07
C ASP A 24 -20.88 6.77 -2.33
N SER A 25 -22.03 6.69 -1.66
CA SER A 25 -22.63 7.79 -0.90
C SER A 25 -21.85 8.13 0.38
N ARG A 26 -20.99 7.23 0.87
CA ARG A 26 -20.14 7.47 2.05
C ARG A 26 -19.19 8.64 1.87
N ILE A 27 -18.93 9.05 0.63
CA ILE A 27 -18.13 10.25 0.31
C ILE A 27 -18.72 11.52 0.94
N LEU A 28 -20.04 11.60 1.08
CA LEU A 28 -20.72 12.77 1.68
C LEU A 28 -20.47 12.87 3.19
N VAL A 29 -20.24 11.73 3.84
CA VAL A 29 -20.01 11.66 5.30
C VAL A 29 -18.53 11.76 5.62
N ALA A 30 -17.70 10.93 4.99
CA ALA A 30 -16.28 10.84 5.31
C ALA A 30 -15.45 11.97 4.68
N GLN A 31 -15.97 12.64 3.65
CA GLN A 31 -15.28 13.70 2.88
C GLN A 31 -13.90 13.27 2.37
N VAL A 32 -13.71 11.96 2.16
CA VAL A 32 -12.46 11.36 1.72
C VAL A 32 -12.32 11.58 0.21
N PRO A 33 -11.25 12.24 -0.27
CA PRO A 33 -10.98 12.33 -1.70
C PRO A 33 -10.90 10.95 -2.35
N GLY A 34 -11.44 10.78 -3.56
CA GLY A 34 -11.55 9.46 -4.20
C GLY A 34 -10.23 8.68 -4.27
N GLY A 35 -9.12 9.34 -4.61
CA GLY A 35 -7.80 8.71 -4.65
C GLY A 35 -7.28 8.25 -3.28
N MET A 36 -7.70 8.90 -2.19
CA MET A 36 -7.38 8.48 -0.83
C MET A 36 -8.18 7.24 -0.44
N LEU A 37 -9.45 7.14 -0.84
CA LEU A 37 -10.29 5.98 -0.51
C LEU A 37 -9.73 4.68 -1.10
N THR A 38 -9.43 4.66 -2.40
CA THR A 38 -8.88 3.47 -3.06
C THR A 38 -7.51 3.09 -2.49
N ASN A 39 -6.68 4.07 -2.11
CA ASN A 39 -5.41 3.81 -1.44
C ASN A 39 -5.62 3.19 -0.04
N LEU A 40 -6.57 3.69 0.75
CA LEU A 40 -6.89 3.13 2.07
C LEU A 40 -7.40 1.70 1.98
N GLU A 41 -8.28 1.40 1.01
CA GLU A 41 -8.76 0.03 0.76
C GLU A 41 -7.60 -0.91 0.42
N SER A 42 -6.70 -0.48 -0.47
CA SER A 42 -5.50 -1.25 -0.82
C SER A 42 -4.58 -1.48 0.39
N GLN A 43 -4.33 -0.45 1.19
CA GLN A 43 -3.50 -0.53 2.40
C GLN A 43 -4.07 -1.51 3.44
N LEU A 44 -5.37 -1.43 3.70
CA LEU A 44 -6.04 -2.34 4.63
C LEU A 44 -6.04 -3.79 4.12
N LYS A 45 -6.23 -3.99 2.82
CA LYS A 45 -6.16 -5.32 2.20
C LYS A 45 -4.76 -5.93 2.34
N GLN A 46 -3.71 -5.15 2.08
CA GLN A 46 -2.32 -5.60 2.26
C GLN A 46 -1.99 -5.98 3.70
N GLN A 47 -2.69 -5.39 4.67
CA GLN A 47 -2.56 -5.67 6.10
C GLN A 47 -3.55 -6.70 6.62
N ASN A 48 -4.29 -7.40 5.74
CA ASN A 48 -5.34 -8.35 6.09
C ASN A 48 -6.41 -7.78 7.05
N ALA A 49 -6.74 -6.50 6.88
CA ALA A 49 -7.65 -5.74 7.75
C ALA A 49 -8.76 -5.03 6.96
N ALA A 50 -9.17 -5.60 5.83
CA ALA A 50 -10.18 -5.00 4.95
C ALA A 50 -11.55 -4.82 5.63
N ASP A 51 -11.86 -5.66 6.62
CA ASP A 51 -13.05 -5.59 7.48
C ASP A 51 -13.10 -4.34 8.37
N LYS A 52 -11.96 -3.65 8.56
CA LYS A 52 -11.86 -2.45 9.39
C LYS A 52 -12.11 -1.14 8.64
N LEU A 53 -12.44 -1.20 7.34
CA LEU A 53 -12.65 0.00 6.52
C LEU A 53 -13.66 0.98 7.12
N ASP A 54 -14.83 0.50 7.55
CA ASP A 54 -15.85 1.37 8.11
C ASP A 54 -15.41 2.03 9.44
N GLN A 55 -14.61 1.34 10.25
CA GLN A 55 -14.02 1.89 11.47
C GLN A 55 -13.02 3.01 11.13
N VAL A 56 -12.20 2.82 10.10
CA VAL A 56 -11.26 3.84 9.61
C VAL A 56 -12.03 5.06 9.08
N LEU A 57 -13.08 4.86 8.29
CA LEU A 57 -13.92 5.94 7.77
C LEU A 57 -14.58 6.75 8.90
N ALA A 58 -14.99 6.09 9.99
CA ALA A 58 -15.52 6.75 11.17
C ALA A 58 -14.45 7.44 12.04
N GLU A 59 -13.18 7.02 11.95
CA GLU A 59 -12.06 7.62 12.66
C GLU A 59 -11.52 8.88 11.95
N ILE A 60 -11.60 8.95 10.62
CA ILE A 60 -11.10 10.08 9.83
C ILE A 60 -11.65 11.45 10.31
N PRO A 61 -12.97 11.64 10.51
CA PRO A 61 -13.49 12.92 11.00
C PRO A 61 -12.96 13.30 12.38
N ARG A 62 -12.75 12.32 13.26
CA ARG A 62 -12.24 12.53 14.62
C ARG A 62 -10.76 12.92 14.62
N VAL A 63 -9.96 12.27 13.76
CA VAL A 63 -8.56 12.68 13.54
C VAL A 63 -8.49 14.08 12.93
N ARG A 64 -9.36 14.37 11.95
CA ARG A 64 -9.42 15.70 11.33
C ARG A 64 -9.76 16.79 12.34
N GLU A 65 -10.68 16.53 13.27
CA GLU A 65 -11.01 17.43 14.38
C GLU A 65 -9.81 17.67 15.30
N ASP A 66 -9.13 16.59 15.75
CA ASP A 66 -7.94 16.71 16.60
C ASP A 66 -6.79 17.47 15.93
N LEU A 67 -6.74 17.46 14.59
CA LEU A 67 -5.75 18.19 13.79
C LEU A 67 -6.25 19.57 13.35
N GLY A 68 -7.30 20.11 13.98
CA GLY A 68 -7.74 21.49 13.77
C GLY A 68 -8.57 21.71 12.50
N PHE A 69 -9.34 20.71 12.06
CA PHE A 69 -10.22 20.75 10.89
C PHE A 69 -9.54 21.10 9.57
N ILE A 70 -8.30 20.65 9.37
CA ILE A 70 -7.56 20.85 8.13
C ILE A 70 -8.34 20.39 6.88
N PRO A 71 -8.17 21.06 5.72
CA PRO A 71 -8.71 20.59 4.46
C PRO A 71 -8.18 19.20 4.12
N LEU A 72 -9.01 18.34 3.54
CA LEU A 72 -8.60 17.01 3.08
C LEU A 72 -8.18 17.06 1.61
N VAL A 73 -6.96 17.51 1.37
CA VAL A 73 -6.31 17.53 0.05
C VAL A 73 -4.85 17.10 0.23
N THR A 74 -4.13 16.73 -0.82
CA THR A 74 -2.72 16.38 -0.68
C THR A 74 -1.93 17.58 -0.11
N PRO A 75 -1.09 17.39 0.93
CA PRO A 75 -0.72 16.12 1.57
C PRO A 75 -1.61 15.71 2.77
N THR A 76 -2.40 16.62 3.34
CA THR A 76 -3.14 16.44 4.60
C THR A 76 -4.17 15.31 4.58
N SER A 77 -4.79 15.03 3.44
CA SER A 77 -5.74 13.91 3.29
C SER A 77 -5.09 12.56 3.64
N GLN A 78 -3.91 12.27 3.09
CA GLN A 78 -3.15 11.06 3.39
C GLN A 78 -2.72 11.02 4.85
N ILE A 79 -2.27 12.14 5.42
CA ILE A 79 -1.84 12.21 6.83
C ILE A 79 -2.97 11.81 7.78
N VAL A 80 -4.17 12.39 7.58
CA VAL A 80 -5.38 12.05 8.36
C VAL A 80 -5.75 10.57 8.16
N GLY A 81 -5.74 10.09 6.92
CA GLY A 81 -6.06 8.70 6.59
C GLY A 81 -5.11 7.71 7.26
N THR A 82 -3.80 7.91 7.15
CA THR A 82 -2.78 7.05 7.76
C THR A 82 -2.91 7.03 9.28
N GLN A 83 -3.11 8.18 9.92
CA GLN A 83 -3.31 8.23 11.37
C GLN A 83 -4.60 7.51 11.81
N ALA A 84 -5.69 7.65 11.04
CA ALA A 84 -6.93 6.93 11.32
C ALA A 84 -6.74 5.40 11.22
N VAL A 85 -6.00 4.92 10.20
CA VAL A 85 -5.62 3.51 10.08
C VAL A 85 -4.82 3.06 11.29
N LEU A 86 -3.80 3.82 11.72
CA LEU A 86 -3.00 3.48 12.90
C LEU A 86 -3.85 3.37 14.16
N ASN A 87 -4.75 4.33 14.39
CA ASN A 87 -5.65 4.33 15.56
C ASN A 87 -6.53 3.07 15.59
N VAL A 88 -7.10 2.68 14.45
CA VAL A 88 -7.99 1.52 14.33
C VAL A 88 -7.25 0.19 14.40
N LEU A 89 -6.07 0.09 13.80
CA LEU A 89 -5.29 -1.16 13.82
C LEU A 89 -4.67 -1.42 15.18
N THR A 90 -4.20 -0.38 15.87
CA THR A 90 -3.62 -0.50 17.21
C THR A 90 -4.68 -0.60 18.32
N GLY A 91 -5.94 -0.27 18.02
CA GLY A 91 -7.06 -0.30 18.97
C GLY A 91 -7.06 0.86 19.98
N GLU A 92 -6.14 1.81 19.85
CA GLU A 92 -5.98 2.93 20.77
C GLU A 92 -5.62 4.20 19.98
N ARG A 93 -6.37 5.29 20.21
CA ARG A 93 -6.18 6.54 19.49
C ARG A 93 -4.82 7.15 19.86
N TYR A 94 -4.00 7.41 18.84
CA TYR A 94 -2.68 7.99 18.98
C TYR A 94 -1.75 7.25 19.95
N LYS A 95 -1.88 5.92 20.07
CA LYS A 95 -0.83 5.11 20.71
C LYS A 95 0.53 5.37 20.06
N THR A 96 0.52 5.46 18.73
CA THR A 96 1.62 5.96 17.91
C THR A 96 1.14 7.16 17.12
N ILE A 97 1.87 8.29 17.17
CA ILE A 97 1.64 9.43 16.28
C ILE A 97 2.54 9.25 15.06
N ALA A 98 1.95 9.25 13.86
CA ALA A 98 2.72 9.27 12.61
C ALA A 98 3.57 10.55 12.52
N LYS A 99 4.73 10.48 11.88
CA LYS A 99 5.66 11.60 11.76
C LYS A 99 4.98 12.84 11.16
N GLU A 100 4.20 12.65 10.11
CA GLU A 100 3.51 13.70 9.39
C GLU A 100 2.38 14.32 10.23
N THR A 101 1.67 13.50 11.02
CA THR A 101 0.68 13.97 12.01
C THR A 101 1.36 14.83 13.08
N ALA A 102 2.52 14.41 13.57
CA ALA A 102 3.32 15.19 14.50
C ALA A 102 3.77 16.52 13.87
N GLY A 103 4.15 16.52 12.58
CA GLY A 103 4.48 17.74 11.86
C GLY A 103 3.31 18.73 11.78
N ILE A 104 2.08 18.27 11.56
CA ILE A 104 0.88 19.14 11.60
C ILE A 104 0.74 19.76 13.00
N LEU A 105 0.82 18.94 14.04
CA LEU A 105 0.73 19.39 15.43
C LEU A 105 1.84 20.38 15.81
N LYS A 106 3.03 20.24 15.21
CA LYS A 106 4.16 21.17 15.35
C LYS A 106 4.02 22.45 14.53
N GLY A 107 3.07 22.54 13.60
CA GLY A 107 2.89 23.69 12.69
C GLY A 107 3.75 23.63 11.42
N GLU A 108 4.41 22.51 11.13
CA GLU A 108 5.30 22.35 9.96
C GLU A 108 4.52 22.33 8.62
N TYR A 109 3.21 22.14 8.68
CA TYR A 109 2.30 22.18 7.52
C TYR A 109 1.52 23.51 7.42
N GLY A 110 1.91 24.52 8.18
CA GLY A 110 1.24 25.82 8.25
C GLY A 110 0.13 25.87 9.28
N HIS A 111 -0.77 26.85 9.14
CA HIS A 111 -1.82 27.12 10.12
C HIS A 111 -3.06 26.28 9.88
N THR A 112 -3.59 25.72 10.97
CA THR A 112 -4.88 25.02 10.96
C THR A 112 -6.04 26.02 11.11
N PRO A 113 -7.22 25.73 10.52
CA PRO A 113 -8.40 26.60 10.65
C PRO A 113 -8.85 26.87 12.10
N VAL A 114 -8.69 25.88 12.98
CA VAL A 114 -8.94 26.01 14.42
C VAL A 114 -7.77 25.42 15.21
N PRO A 115 -7.65 25.69 16.52
CA PRO A 115 -6.60 25.08 17.34
C PRO A 115 -6.63 23.54 17.25
N VAL A 116 -5.45 22.94 17.14
CA VAL A 116 -5.28 21.50 17.25
C VAL A 116 -5.54 21.03 18.68
N ASN A 117 -5.67 19.72 18.87
CA ASN A 117 -5.79 19.11 20.19
C ASN A 117 -4.55 19.44 21.05
N ALA A 118 -4.76 20.20 22.13
CA ALA A 118 -3.69 20.72 22.98
C ALA A 118 -2.84 19.62 23.64
N ALA A 119 -3.46 18.50 24.03
CA ALA A 119 -2.74 17.39 24.67
C ALA A 119 -1.82 16.68 23.66
N LEU A 120 -2.31 16.45 22.43
CA LEU A 120 -1.50 15.86 21.36
C LEU A 120 -0.36 16.79 20.94
N GLN A 121 -0.64 18.09 20.80
CA GLN A 121 0.36 19.10 20.47
C GLN A 121 1.45 19.17 21.54
N ALA A 122 1.09 19.24 22.82
CA ALA A 122 2.06 19.25 23.92
C ALA A 122 2.95 17.99 23.89
N ARG A 123 2.37 16.83 23.59
CA ARG A 123 3.11 15.57 23.52
C ARG A 123 4.16 15.54 22.40
N VAL A 124 3.87 16.12 21.23
CA VAL A 124 4.85 16.13 20.11
C VAL A 124 5.86 17.27 20.19
N LEU A 125 5.51 18.35 20.90
CA LEU A 125 6.40 19.50 21.07
C LEU A 125 7.46 19.25 22.14
N GLU A 126 7.18 18.40 23.13
CA GLU A 126 8.14 18.06 24.20
C GLU A 126 8.74 19.31 24.88
N GLY A 127 7.92 20.36 25.05
CA GLY A 127 8.34 21.64 25.64
C GLY A 127 8.82 22.70 24.64
N ALA A 128 8.96 22.36 23.36
CA ALA A 128 9.22 23.34 22.30
C ALA A 128 7.98 24.20 21.98
N ALA A 129 8.19 25.36 21.36
CA ALA A 129 7.10 26.15 20.81
C ALA A 129 6.67 25.62 19.42
N PRO A 130 5.37 25.68 19.07
CA PRO A 130 4.93 25.35 17.72
C PRO A 130 5.42 26.39 16.71
N VAL A 131 5.58 25.96 15.46
CA VAL A 131 5.86 26.84 14.32
C VAL A 131 4.61 27.64 13.99
N THR A 132 4.72 28.97 14.06
CA THR A 132 3.62 29.91 13.79
C THR A 132 3.90 30.86 12.62
N CYS A 133 5.03 30.69 11.92
CA CYS A 133 5.33 31.43 10.69
C CYS A 133 5.05 30.55 9.47
N ARG A 134 5.29 31.05 8.26
CA ARG A 134 5.28 30.19 7.07
C ARG A 134 6.47 29.23 7.19
N PRO A 135 6.27 27.89 7.16
CA PRO A 135 7.36 26.93 7.38
C PRO A 135 8.58 27.14 6.47
N ALA A 136 8.35 27.59 5.23
CA ALA A 136 9.42 27.91 4.27
C ALA A 136 10.35 29.04 4.72
N ASP A 137 9.92 29.92 5.64
CA ASP A 137 10.75 31.01 6.16
C ASP A 137 11.85 30.49 7.12
N LEU A 138 11.74 29.24 7.57
CA LEU A 138 12.74 28.56 8.41
C LEU A 138 13.80 27.83 7.58
N LEU A 139 13.61 27.72 6.26
CA LEU A 139 14.53 27.05 5.35
C LEU A 139 15.65 28.01 4.92
N LYS A 140 16.87 27.50 4.84
CA LYS A 140 18.00 28.24 4.27
C LYS A 140 17.99 28.07 2.74
N PRO A 141 18.49 29.06 1.96
CA PRO A 141 18.74 28.86 0.54
C PRO A 141 19.71 27.69 0.32
N GLU A 142 19.28 26.67 -0.44
CA GLU A 142 20.02 25.40 -0.61
C GLU A 142 20.43 25.11 -2.06
N LEU A 143 19.99 25.92 -3.03
CA LEU A 143 20.18 25.60 -4.45
C LEU A 143 21.65 25.44 -4.84
N ALA A 144 22.53 26.33 -4.37
CA ALA A 144 23.96 26.26 -4.68
C ALA A 144 24.63 24.99 -4.10
N GLU A 145 24.18 24.55 -2.91
CA GLU A 145 24.67 23.32 -2.29
C GLU A 145 24.17 22.10 -3.05
N LEU A 146 22.89 22.08 -3.45
CA LEU A 146 22.30 21.02 -4.26
C LEU A 146 22.96 20.89 -5.64
N GLU A 147 23.26 22.01 -6.30
CA GLU A 147 23.99 22.00 -7.57
C GLU A 147 25.38 21.37 -7.43
N ALA A 148 26.12 21.74 -6.38
CA ALA A 148 27.44 21.19 -6.12
C ALA A 148 27.39 19.69 -5.80
N ASP A 149 26.42 19.28 -4.98
CA ASP A 149 26.24 17.89 -4.58
C ASP A 149 25.84 17.00 -5.76
N VAL A 150 24.87 17.41 -6.58
CA VAL A 150 24.45 16.64 -7.77
C VAL A 150 25.58 16.52 -8.78
N ARG A 151 26.37 17.58 -9.00
CA ARG A 151 27.56 17.50 -9.87
C ARG A 151 28.60 16.54 -9.33
N ARG A 152 28.87 16.56 -8.02
CA ARG A 152 29.79 15.62 -7.37
C ARG A 152 29.29 14.19 -7.52
N GLN A 153 28.04 13.91 -7.16
CA GLN A 153 27.46 12.56 -7.27
C GLN A 153 27.47 12.06 -8.71
N ALA A 154 27.21 12.94 -9.68
CA ALA A 154 27.25 12.59 -11.08
C ALA A 154 28.68 12.22 -11.54
N GLN A 155 29.70 12.94 -11.09
CA GLN A 155 31.10 12.61 -11.37
C GLN A 155 31.51 11.28 -10.73
N GLU A 156 31.20 11.08 -9.45
CA GLU A 156 31.53 9.87 -8.69
C GLU A 156 30.88 8.61 -9.29
N LYS A 157 29.65 8.75 -9.79
CA LYS A 157 28.86 7.63 -10.33
C LYS A 157 28.90 7.51 -11.85
N GLY A 158 29.63 8.40 -12.53
CA GLY A 158 29.68 8.43 -14.01
C GLY A 158 28.35 8.75 -14.68
N ILE A 159 27.47 9.51 -14.02
CA ILE A 159 26.16 9.90 -14.54
C ILE A 159 26.33 11.07 -15.50
N GLN A 160 25.80 10.93 -16.71
CA GLN A 160 25.70 12.04 -17.64
C GLN A 160 24.50 12.93 -17.30
N LEU A 161 24.77 14.13 -16.79
CA LEU A 161 23.75 15.13 -16.57
C LEU A 161 23.18 15.66 -17.91
N ALA A 162 21.94 16.15 -17.87
CA ALA A 162 21.29 16.79 -18.99
C ALA A 162 22.05 18.04 -19.44
N GLY A 163 21.85 18.46 -20.70
CA GLY A 163 22.44 19.70 -21.23
C GLY A 163 22.07 20.93 -20.40
N ASN A 164 20.88 20.94 -19.80
CA ASN A 164 20.46 21.90 -18.79
C ASN A 164 20.51 21.26 -17.39
N ALA A 165 21.68 21.25 -16.77
CA ALA A 165 21.92 20.52 -15.52
C ALA A 165 20.99 20.91 -14.35
N ILE A 166 20.40 22.10 -14.38
CA ILE A 166 19.42 22.54 -13.36
C ILE A 166 18.18 21.63 -13.31
N ASP A 167 17.77 21.03 -14.43
CA ASP A 167 16.61 20.13 -14.46
C ASP A 167 16.89 18.85 -13.65
N ASP A 168 18.13 18.37 -13.69
CA ASP A 168 18.59 17.21 -12.92
C ASP A 168 18.73 17.57 -11.45
N VAL A 169 19.23 18.77 -11.17
CA VAL A 169 19.33 19.30 -9.80
C VAL A 169 17.94 19.41 -9.18
N LEU A 170 16.96 19.96 -9.89
CA LEU A 170 15.57 20.06 -9.40
C LEU A 170 14.92 18.68 -9.24
N THR A 171 15.23 17.72 -10.13
CA THR A 171 14.74 16.34 -10.01
C THR A 171 15.25 15.69 -8.72
N VAL A 172 16.54 15.84 -8.41
CA VAL A 172 17.14 15.32 -7.19
C VAL A 172 16.70 16.13 -5.96
N ALA A 173 16.52 17.45 -6.07
CA ALA A 173 16.05 18.28 -4.96
C ALA A 173 14.65 17.85 -4.49
N LEU A 174 13.73 17.61 -5.43
CA LEU A 174 12.37 17.16 -5.11
C LEU A 174 12.33 15.69 -4.65
N PHE A 175 13.22 14.86 -5.20
CA PHE A 175 13.27 13.43 -4.92
C PHE A 175 14.71 12.92 -4.79
N PRO A 176 15.40 13.12 -3.65
CA PRO A 176 16.85 12.88 -3.57
C PRO A 176 17.29 11.48 -3.98
N GLN A 177 16.68 10.45 -3.41
CA GLN A 177 17.05 9.06 -3.70
C GLN A 177 16.48 8.57 -5.04
N ILE A 178 15.21 8.86 -5.31
CA ILE A 178 14.50 8.37 -6.50
C ILE A 178 14.98 9.10 -7.75
N GLY A 179 15.15 10.41 -7.65
CA GLY A 179 15.71 11.26 -8.69
C GLY A 179 17.12 10.81 -9.06
N LEU A 180 18.00 10.60 -8.08
CA LEU A 180 19.35 10.11 -8.37
C LEU A 180 19.34 8.73 -9.04
N LYS A 181 18.54 7.79 -8.52
CA LYS A 181 18.36 6.47 -9.13
C LYS A 181 17.82 6.56 -10.57
N PHE A 182 16.92 7.51 -10.83
CA PHE A 182 16.43 7.80 -12.17
C PHE A 182 17.56 8.33 -13.07
N LEU A 183 18.39 9.25 -12.59
CA LEU A 183 19.53 9.77 -13.35
C LEU A 183 20.53 8.67 -13.72
N GLU A 184 20.85 7.78 -12.77
CA GLU A 184 21.69 6.60 -12.99
C GLU A 184 21.17 5.69 -14.12
N ASN A 185 19.85 5.65 -14.30
CA ASN A 185 19.18 4.73 -15.22
C ASN A 185 18.51 5.43 -16.41
N ARG A 186 18.70 6.73 -16.60
CA ARG A 186 17.98 7.55 -17.60
C ARG A 186 17.99 6.96 -19.02
N HIS A 187 19.10 6.31 -19.39
CA HIS A 187 19.31 5.70 -20.70
C HIS A 187 19.24 4.16 -20.67
N ASN A 188 18.66 3.59 -19.61
CA ASN A 188 18.51 2.16 -19.41
C ASN A 188 17.01 1.78 -19.33
N PRO A 189 16.36 1.47 -20.48
CA PRO A 189 14.97 1.05 -20.50
C PRO A 189 14.67 -0.18 -19.64
N ALA A 190 15.66 -1.06 -19.43
CA ALA A 190 15.49 -2.29 -18.64
C ALA A 190 15.38 -2.02 -17.12
N ALA A 191 15.72 -0.80 -16.65
CA ALA A 191 15.57 -0.41 -15.26
C ALA A 191 14.16 0.06 -14.89
N PHE A 192 13.28 0.26 -15.88
CA PHE A 192 11.92 0.77 -15.68
C PHE A 192 10.87 -0.29 -15.98
N GLU A 193 9.65 -0.04 -15.52
CA GLU A 193 8.51 -0.91 -15.80
C GLU A 193 8.27 -1.01 -17.31
N PRO A 194 7.92 -2.22 -17.82
CA PRO A 194 7.61 -2.38 -19.23
C PRO A 194 6.38 -1.54 -19.61
N LEU A 195 6.30 -1.17 -20.89
CA LEU A 195 5.13 -0.47 -21.40
C LEU A 195 3.85 -1.28 -21.10
N PRO A 196 2.81 -0.65 -20.53
CA PRO A 196 1.54 -1.31 -20.25
C PRO A 196 0.98 -1.94 -21.53
N GLN A 197 0.66 -3.23 -21.45
CA GLN A 197 0.05 -3.96 -22.56
C GLN A 197 -1.40 -4.27 -22.22
N ALA A 198 -2.26 -4.26 -23.25
CA ALA A 198 -3.58 -4.83 -23.09
C ALA A 198 -3.41 -6.29 -22.68
N GLU A 199 -4.23 -6.76 -21.75
CA GLU A 199 -4.24 -8.17 -21.38
C GLU A 199 -4.35 -8.99 -22.67
N ALA A 200 -3.30 -9.74 -23.00
CA ALA A 200 -3.37 -10.68 -24.10
C ALA A 200 -4.52 -11.61 -23.72
N ALA A 201 -5.51 -11.76 -24.59
CA ALA A 201 -6.48 -12.82 -24.41
C ALA A 201 -5.65 -14.10 -24.26
N GLN A 202 -5.56 -14.63 -23.04
CA GLN A 202 -5.05 -15.97 -22.86
C GLN A 202 -5.86 -16.79 -23.86
N PRO A 203 -5.23 -17.57 -24.75
CA PRO A 203 -6.00 -18.54 -25.50
C PRO A 203 -6.75 -19.30 -24.41
N VAL A 204 -8.07 -19.16 -24.42
CA VAL A 204 -8.94 -20.09 -23.69
C VAL A 204 -8.38 -21.42 -24.15
N ALA A 205 -7.70 -22.15 -23.25
CA ALA A 205 -7.31 -23.51 -23.55
C ALA A 205 -8.58 -24.09 -24.14
N LYS A 206 -8.54 -24.48 -25.42
CA LYS A 206 -9.69 -25.12 -26.07
C LYS A 206 -10.18 -26.07 -25.01
N ALA A 207 -11.44 -25.91 -24.58
CA ALA A 207 -12.05 -26.88 -23.70
C ALA A 207 -11.89 -28.20 -24.45
N GLU A 208 -10.84 -28.96 -24.10
CA GLU A 208 -10.81 -30.36 -24.37
C GLU A 208 -12.08 -30.86 -23.70
N LYS A 209 -12.93 -31.50 -24.49
CA LYS A 209 -14.13 -32.15 -24.00
C LYS A 209 -13.79 -32.77 -22.63
N PRO A 210 -14.60 -32.54 -21.59
CA PRO A 210 -14.38 -33.21 -20.32
C PRO A 210 -14.17 -34.70 -20.61
N ALA A 211 -13.01 -35.22 -20.23
CA ALA A 211 -12.77 -36.65 -20.30
C ALA A 211 -13.92 -37.32 -19.53
N ALA A 212 -14.65 -38.17 -20.24
CA ALA A 212 -15.84 -38.85 -19.73
C ALA A 212 -15.56 -39.49 -18.38
N SER A 213 -16.53 -39.39 -17.47
CA SER A 213 -16.66 -40.09 -16.19
C SER A 213 -15.62 -41.20 -15.96
N GLY A 214 -14.58 -40.89 -15.19
CA GLY A 214 -13.52 -41.82 -14.83
C GLY A 214 -13.74 -42.44 -13.45
N VAL A 215 -13.41 -43.72 -13.31
CA VAL A 215 -13.30 -44.39 -12.01
C VAL A 215 -11.85 -44.29 -11.55
N TYR A 216 -11.61 -43.70 -10.38
CA TYR A 216 -10.28 -43.48 -9.81
C TYR A 216 -10.12 -44.32 -8.54
N THR A 217 -8.94 -44.87 -8.30
CA THR A 217 -8.60 -45.49 -7.02
C THR A 217 -7.85 -44.47 -6.17
N VAL A 218 -8.43 -44.10 -5.03
CA VAL A 218 -7.85 -43.15 -4.07
C VAL A 218 -7.43 -43.92 -2.83
N GLU A 219 -6.19 -43.73 -2.39
CA GLU A 219 -5.67 -44.36 -1.19
C GLU A 219 -5.75 -43.38 -0.02
N VAL A 220 -6.48 -43.76 1.03
CA VAL A 220 -6.60 -42.96 2.27
C VAL A 220 -6.17 -43.85 3.42
N GLU A 221 -5.17 -43.39 4.19
CA GLU A 221 -4.62 -44.13 5.34
C GLU A 221 -4.15 -45.56 4.99
N GLY A 222 -3.58 -45.75 3.80
CA GLY A 222 -3.04 -47.05 3.35
C GLY A 222 -4.09 -48.08 2.92
N LYS A 223 -5.35 -47.66 2.71
CA LYS A 223 -6.40 -48.48 2.09
C LYS A 223 -6.90 -47.83 0.81
N ALA A 224 -6.96 -48.62 -0.25
CA ALA A 224 -7.40 -48.19 -1.58
C ALA A 224 -8.92 -48.26 -1.72
N PHE A 225 -9.54 -47.15 -2.13
CA PHE A 225 -10.97 -47.02 -2.38
C PHE A 225 -11.22 -46.63 -3.84
N VAL A 226 -12.19 -47.26 -4.48
CA VAL A 226 -12.55 -46.99 -5.88
C VAL A 226 -13.69 -45.98 -5.93
N VAL A 227 -13.42 -44.78 -6.42
CA VAL A 227 -14.34 -43.65 -6.50
C VAL A 227 -14.72 -43.39 -7.96
N LYS A 228 -16.03 -43.40 -8.25
CA LYS A 228 -16.56 -43.02 -9.55
C LYS A 228 -17.01 -41.55 -9.51
N VAL A 229 -16.44 -40.71 -10.37
CA VAL A 229 -16.84 -39.29 -10.45
C VAL A 229 -17.83 -39.09 -11.59
N SER A 230 -18.97 -38.47 -11.28
CA SER A 230 -20.04 -38.09 -12.20
C SER A 230 -19.93 -36.60 -12.57
N ASP A 231 -20.50 -36.21 -13.72
CA ASP A 231 -20.48 -34.81 -14.17
C ASP A 231 -21.12 -33.86 -13.14
N GLY A 232 -20.35 -32.85 -12.72
CA GLY A 232 -20.76 -31.82 -11.75
C GLY A 232 -19.96 -31.80 -10.44
N GLY A 233 -19.04 -32.74 -10.20
CA GLY A 233 -18.12 -32.71 -9.06
C GLY A 233 -16.84 -31.93 -9.35
N ASP A 234 -16.49 -30.97 -8.50
CA ASP A 234 -15.26 -30.16 -8.62
C ASP A 234 -14.09 -30.87 -7.92
N ILE A 235 -13.03 -31.22 -8.67
CA ILE A 235 -11.83 -31.93 -8.16
C ILE A 235 -10.63 -30.97 -8.00
N SER A 236 -10.86 -29.67 -8.01
CA SER A 236 -9.78 -28.67 -7.97
C SER A 236 -9.02 -28.56 -6.63
N GLN A 237 -9.36 -29.37 -5.61
CA GLN A 237 -8.74 -29.31 -4.27
C GLN A 237 -7.93 -30.55 -3.86
N LEU A 238 -7.63 -31.50 -4.75
CA LEU A 238 -6.72 -32.60 -4.43
C LEU A 238 -5.26 -32.20 -4.67
N THR A 239 -4.63 -31.56 -3.69
CA THR A 239 -3.17 -31.43 -3.64
C THR A 239 -2.55 -32.63 -2.94
N ALA A 240 -1.46 -33.18 -3.50
CA ALA A 240 -0.69 -34.25 -2.90
C ALA A 240 -0.20 -33.84 -1.50
N ALA A 241 -0.58 -34.61 -0.47
CA ALA A 241 -0.08 -34.40 0.88
C ALA A 241 1.42 -34.73 0.92
N THR A 242 2.26 -33.74 1.21
CA THR A 242 3.66 -33.98 1.59
C THR A 242 3.71 -34.65 2.97
N PRO A 243 4.54 -35.69 3.15
CA PRO A 243 4.59 -36.41 4.42
C PRO A 243 5.11 -35.49 5.53
N SER A 244 4.29 -35.29 6.55
CA SER A 244 4.69 -34.62 7.79
C SER A 244 5.60 -35.55 8.60
N SER A 245 6.82 -35.11 8.88
CA SER A 245 7.68 -35.78 9.86
C SER A 245 7.22 -35.36 11.26
N ALA A 246 6.61 -36.32 11.98
CA ALA A 246 6.24 -36.11 13.37
C ALA A 246 7.49 -36.17 14.28
N PRO A 247 7.59 -35.33 15.33
CA PRO A 247 8.63 -35.45 16.34
C PRO A 247 8.42 -36.69 17.20
N VAL A 248 9.52 -37.38 17.51
CA VAL A 248 9.57 -38.58 18.35
C VAL A 248 9.19 -38.21 19.79
N GLN A 249 8.05 -38.71 20.27
CA GLN A 249 7.68 -38.66 21.69
C GLN A 249 8.42 -39.78 22.45
N ALA A 250 9.17 -39.39 23.48
CA ALA A 250 9.80 -40.31 24.42
C ALA A 250 8.74 -41.06 25.25
N ALA A 251 8.97 -42.36 25.45
CA ALA A 251 8.10 -43.27 26.18
C ALA A 251 7.99 -42.93 27.68
N ALA A 252 6.79 -43.01 28.24
CA ALA A 252 6.55 -43.09 29.68
C ALA A 252 6.45 -44.57 30.12
N PRO A 253 6.97 -44.95 31.30
CA PRO A 253 6.94 -46.34 31.77
C PRO A 253 5.56 -46.73 32.34
N ALA A 254 5.24 -48.01 32.17
CA ALA A 254 4.03 -48.68 32.63
C ALA A 254 4.05 -49.00 34.14
N GLY A 255 2.86 -48.98 34.76
CA GLY A 255 2.61 -49.51 36.11
C GLY A 255 1.22 -50.17 36.18
N ALA A 256 1.24 -51.48 36.44
CA ALA A 256 0.15 -52.45 36.66
C ALA A 256 -1.06 -51.88 37.44
N GLY A 257 -2.33 -52.19 37.12
CA GLY A 257 -2.98 -53.51 37.30
C GLY A 257 -3.17 -53.74 38.82
N THR A 258 -4.33 -53.97 39.44
CA THR A 258 -5.52 -54.83 39.19
C THR A 258 -6.33 -54.75 40.52
N PRO A 259 -7.47 -55.45 40.74
CA PRO A 259 -8.51 -55.95 39.84
C PRO A 259 -9.84 -55.19 39.95
#